data_AF-A0A1V5P3G5-F1
#
_entry.id   AF-A0A1V5P3G5-F1
#
_cell.length_a   1.000
_cell.length_b   1.000
_cell.length_c   1.000
_cell.angle_alpha   90.00
_cell.angle_beta   90.00
_cell.angle_gamma   90.00
#
_symmetry.space_group_name_H-M   'P 1'
#
loop_
_entity.id
_entity.type
_entity.pdbx_description
1 polymer ?
#
loop_
_entity_poly.entity_id
_entity_poly.type
_entity_poly.pdbx_seq_one_letter_code
_entity_poly.pdbx_strand_id
1 'polypeptide(L)'
;MKNCLNKTLERDWIDLKLSLVNNLAYAYYDMGYYDEALKFWMDNFDRAREYGWKEALMHSLTGTSLLFEERGEPMRAVSQYREALNISREIEDNYFQNLILLRLGSLFIQQGDIEEGQLFIEKASLISKEYNFLEFYVDSILHFAEINFIRCKRDCIKDFLCEVMDKGNDVQLAKAYRINYILEADVKFRELSQEKIINLHGSRKRRTEQYVTWFDTVAFKISPTSTLRKYLVKMHDRQYDATIDEIERLRKRREDFEIFIDGINGIISERIKGEIKIYKKKSLSELLFFFIRHGGEFFSPRELFPSVWKAKYVHNVDSPTVKMSISRLRKLIEPSPSNPKYLKLSPIRYKEERKYYFDDNCRFCFIEESFT
;
A
#
# COMPACT_ATOMS: atom_id res chain seq x y z
N MET A 1 32.11 3.58 -27.74
CA MET A 1 31.37 4.82 -28.08
C MET A 1 32.25 6.05 -28.26
N LYS A 2 33.10 6.44 -27.29
CA LYS A 2 33.99 7.63 -27.43
C LYS A 2 34.85 7.64 -28.72
N ASN A 3 35.39 6.48 -29.12
CA ASN A 3 36.16 6.34 -30.37
C ASN A 3 35.32 6.50 -31.66
N CYS A 4 34.01 6.21 -31.64
CA CYS A 4 33.14 6.42 -32.79
C CYS A 4 32.75 7.90 -32.91
N LEU A 5 32.54 8.58 -31.78
CA LEU A 5 32.19 10.00 -31.70
C LEU A 5 33.33 10.91 -32.18
N ASN A 6 34.58 10.48 -32.02
CA ASN A 6 35.76 11.19 -32.53
C ASN A 6 35.99 10.98 -34.04
N LYS A 7 35.40 9.94 -34.65
CA LYS A 7 35.52 9.68 -36.10
C LYS A 7 34.49 10.43 -36.95
N THR A 8 33.45 11.02 -36.35
CA THR A 8 32.38 11.76 -37.04
C THR A 8 32.64 13.28 -37.11
N LEU A 9 33.91 13.70 -37.14
CA LEU A 9 34.33 15.12 -37.15
C LEU A 9 34.17 15.82 -38.51
N GLU A 10 33.67 15.13 -39.54
CA GLU A 10 33.32 15.71 -40.84
C GLU A 10 31.83 16.11 -40.89
N ARG A 11 31.51 17.17 -41.64
CA ARG A 11 30.18 17.79 -41.77
C ARG A 11 29.07 16.81 -42.20
N ASP A 12 29.45 15.68 -42.80
CA ASP A 12 28.57 14.73 -43.45
C ASP A 12 27.81 13.78 -42.50
N TRP A 13 28.10 13.81 -41.18
CA TRP A 13 27.50 12.87 -40.21
C TRP A 13 26.90 13.54 -38.97
N ILE A 14 26.47 14.80 -39.08
CA ILE A 14 25.92 15.55 -37.93
C ILE A 14 24.69 14.85 -37.33
N ASP A 15 23.79 14.30 -38.15
CA ASP A 15 22.57 13.61 -37.69
C ASP A 15 22.89 12.36 -36.86
N LEU A 16 23.89 11.58 -37.33
CA LEU A 16 24.39 10.40 -36.63
C LEU A 16 25.03 10.80 -35.29
N LYS A 17 25.78 11.91 -35.26
CA LYS A 17 26.38 12.43 -34.03
C LYS A 17 25.32 12.84 -33.02
N LEU A 18 24.30 13.58 -33.45
CA LEU A 18 23.21 14.02 -32.56
C LEU A 18 22.44 12.82 -31.97
N SER A 19 22.18 11.81 -32.80
CA SER A 19 21.54 10.56 -32.38
C SER A 19 22.41 9.78 -31.38
N LEU A 20 23.72 9.69 -31.63
CA LEU A 20 24.65 8.98 -30.76
C LEU A 20 24.82 9.68 -29.40
N VAL A 21 24.82 11.02 -29.38
CA VAL A 21 24.87 11.80 -28.12
C VAL A 21 23.61 11.57 -27.29
N ASN A 22 22.43 11.53 -27.90
CA ASN A 22 21.19 11.18 -27.20
C ASN A 22 21.26 9.78 -26.59
N ASN A 23 21.72 8.77 -27.35
CA ASN A 23 21.86 7.40 -26.84
C ASN A 23 22.88 7.32 -25.69
N LEU A 24 23.98 8.06 -25.78
CA LEU A 24 24.95 8.15 -24.71
C LEU A 24 24.35 8.77 -23.45
N ALA A 25 23.57 9.85 -23.60
CA ALA A 25 22.87 10.49 -22.49
C ALA A 25 21.86 9.53 -21.82
N TYR A 26 21.10 8.75 -22.60
CA TYR A 26 20.23 7.69 -22.04
C TYR A 26 21.01 6.63 -21.27
N ALA A 27 22.21 6.24 -21.75
CA ALA A 27 23.06 5.29 -21.02
C ALA A 27 23.57 5.87 -19.69
N TYR A 28 24.00 7.13 -19.67
CA TYR A 28 24.38 7.83 -18.43
C TYR A 28 23.18 7.94 -17.47
N TYR A 29 21.99 8.27 -17.98
CA TYR A 29 20.75 8.30 -17.20
C TYR A 29 20.44 6.92 -16.58
N ASP A 30 20.55 5.84 -17.35
CA ASP A 30 20.26 4.49 -16.86
C ASP A 30 21.22 4.09 -15.72
N MET A 31 22.50 4.46 -15.86
CA MET A 31 23.53 4.28 -14.84
C MET A 31 23.37 5.18 -13.60
N GLY A 32 22.52 6.22 -13.67
CA GLY A 32 22.28 7.16 -12.56
C GLY A 32 23.18 8.41 -12.57
N TYR A 33 23.97 8.62 -13.62
CA TYR A 33 24.81 9.81 -13.83
C TYR A 33 23.97 10.94 -14.43
N TYR A 34 23.11 11.53 -13.61
CA TYR A 34 22.07 12.46 -14.05
C TYR A 34 22.61 13.81 -14.54
N ASP A 35 23.67 14.33 -13.93
CA ASP A 35 24.25 15.62 -14.34
C ASP A 35 24.98 15.49 -15.68
N GLU A 36 25.66 14.38 -15.92
CA GLU A 36 26.27 14.06 -17.21
C GLU A 36 25.20 13.88 -18.29
N ALA A 37 24.15 13.11 -18.00
CA ALA A 37 23.03 12.92 -18.93
C ALA A 37 22.37 14.26 -19.30
N LEU A 38 22.11 15.11 -18.30
CA LEU A 38 21.55 16.45 -18.50
C LEU A 38 22.44 17.30 -19.39
N LYS A 39 23.75 17.32 -19.12
CA LYS A 39 24.72 18.08 -19.91
C LYS A 39 24.73 17.62 -21.37
N PHE A 40 24.72 16.31 -21.62
CA PHE A 40 24.67 15.79 -22.99
C PHE A 40 23.37 16.15 -23.69
N TRP A 41 22.21 16.01 -23.04
CA TRP A 41 20.94 16.36 -23.66
C TRP A 41 20.79 17.87 -23.91
N MET A 42 21.24 18.74 -23.01
CA MET A 42 21.16 20.20 -23.22
C MET A 42 22.07 20.65 -24.36
N ASP A 43 23.32 20.17 -24.39
CA ASP A 43 24.27 20.47 -25.48
C ASP A 43 23.77 19.93 -26.83
N ASN A 44 23.10 18.77 -26.82
CA ASN A 44 22.51 18.19 -28.02
C ASN A 44 21.23 18.91 -28.46
N PHE A 45 20.43 19.42 -27.52
CA PHE A 45 19.23 20.22 -27.79
C PHE A 45 19.57 21.51 -28.55
N ASP A 46 20.55 22.27 -28.06
CA ASP A 46 20.96 23.53 -28.69
C ASP A 46 21.48 23.31 -30.11
N ARG A 47 22.29 22.25 -30.31
CA ARG A 47 22.76 21.88 -31.65
C ARG A 47 21.62 21.40 -32.54
N ALA A 48 20.79 20.47 -32.08
CA ALA A 48 19.67 19.96 -32.87
C ALA A 48 18.74 21.10 -33.33
N ARG A 49 18.53 22.10 -32.48
CA ARG A 49 17.80 23.32 -32.82
C ARG A 49 18.51 24.17 -33.87
N GLU A 50 19.82 24.40 -33.73
CA GLU A 50 20.63 25.16 -34.71
C GLU A 50 20.61 24.51 -36.11
N TYR A 51 20.70 23.18 -36.16
CA TYR A 51 20.70 22.40 -37.40
C TYR A 51 19.30 22.07 -37.93
N GLY A 52 18.23 22.35 -37.17
CA GLY A 52 16.86 22.03 -37.56
C GLY A 52 16.52 20.53 -37.52
N TRP A 53 17.29 19.72 -36.78
CA TRP A 53 17.11 18.27 -36.69
C TRP A 53 16.08 17.89 -35.62
N LYS A 54 14.83 17.68 -36.04
CA LYS A 54 13.66 17.53 -35.16
C LYS A 54 13.70 16.26 -34.30
N GLU A 55 14.15 15.15 -34.87
CA GLU A 55 14.26 13.85 -34.20
C GLU A 55 15.16 13.98 -32.97
N ALA A 56 16.37 14.50 -33.12
CA ALA A 56 17.28 14.63 -31.98
C ALA A 56 16.77 15.64 -30.94
N LEU A 57 16.09 16.70 -31.39
CA LEU A 57 15.47 17.69 -30.51
C LEU A 57 14.39 17.04 -29.63
N MET A 58 13.49 16.25 -30.23
CA MET A 58 12.46 15.48 -29.53
C MET A 58 13.08 14.50 -28.51
N HIS A 59 14.12 13.77 -28.89
CA HIS A 59 14.83 12.86 -27.97
C HIS A 59 15.46 13.60 -26.80
N SER A 60 16.11 14.75 -27.04
CA SER A 60 16.72 15.55 -25.97
C SER A 60 15.67 16.14 -25.02
N LEU A 61 14.53 16.60 -25.55
CA LEU A 61 13.39 17.04 -24.74
C LEU A 61 12.79 15.90 -23.91
N THR A 62 12.61 14.72 -24.51
CA THR A 62 12.08 13.54 -23.82
C THR A 62 13.04 13.09 -22.70
N GLY A 63 14.34 13.07 -22.96
CA GLY A 63 15.37 12.72 -22.00
C GLY A 63 15.47 13.69 -20.82
N THR A 64 15.46 15.00 -21.10
CA THR A 64 15.45 16.02 -20.04
C THR A 64 14.15 16.01 -19.23
N SER A 65 13.02 15.73 -19.86
CA SER A 65 11.73 15.55 -19.16
C SER A 65 11.79 14.39 -18.15
N LEU A 66 12.37 13.25 -18.54
CA LEU A 66 12.59 12.11 -17.65
C LEU A 66 13.43 12.47 -16.42
N LEU A 67 14.45 13.31 -16.57
CA LEU A 67 15.25 13.81 -15.44
C LEU A 67 14.44 14.72 -14.52
N PHE A 68 13.59 15.58 -15.08
CA PHE A 68 12.70 16.42 -14.27
C PHE A 68 11.67 15.57 -13.49
N GLU A 69 11.18 14.46 -14.05
CA GLU A 69 10.39 13.50 -13.28
C GLU A 69 11.18 12.94 -12.09
N GLU A 70 12.40 12.44 -12.31
CA GLU A 70 13.25 11.87 -11.25
C GLU A 70 13.62 12.88 -10.16
N ARG A 71 13.68 14.17 -10.51
CA ARG A 71 13.95 15.27 -9.57
C ARG A 71 12.72 15.77 -8.83
N GLY A 72 11.52 15.23 -9.12
CA GLY A 72 10.28 15.70 -8.51
C GLY A 72 9.83 17.07 -9.02
N GLU A 73 10.16 17.41 -10.27
CA GLU A 73 9.79 18.66 -10.95
C GLU A 73 8.76 18.42 -12.06
N PRO A 74 7.56 17.88 -11.77
CA PRO A 74 6.72 17.29 -12.80
C PRO A 74 6.09 18.34 -13.73
N MET A 75 5.90 19.59 -13.29
CA MET A 75 5.40 20.67 -14.16
C MET A 75 6.39 21.03 -15.27
N ARG A 76 7.71 20.99 -14.98
CA ARG A 76 8.74 21.20 -16.01
C ARG A 76 8.78 20.04 -16.99
N ALA A 77 8.67 18.80 -16.48
CA ALA A 77 8.57 17.62 -17.32
C ALA A 77 7.37 17.69 -18.28
N VAL A 78 6.17 18.04 -17.77
CA VAL A 78 4.95 18.19 -18.60
C VAL A 78 5.14 19.21 -19.72
N SER A 79 5.74 20.37 -19.44
CA SER A 79 5.99 21.39 -20.47
C SER A 79 6.87 20.85 -21.61
N GLN A 80 7.97 20.18 -21.26
CA GLN A 80 8.90 19.65 -22.26
C GLN A 80 8.34 18.44 -23.00
N TYR A 81 7.57 17.58 -22.33
CA TYR A 81 6.86 16.50 -23.01
C TYR A 81 5.83 17.01 -24.01
N ARG A 82 5.13 18.11 -23.72
CA ARG A 82 4.19 18.69 -24.70
C ARG A 82 4.92 19.23 -25.93
N GLU A 83 6.09 19.84 -25.76
CA GLU A 83 6.94 20.27 -26.88
C GLU A 83 7.43 19.05 -27.69
N ALA A 84 7.95 18.02 -27.02
CA ALA A 84 8.38 16.79 -27.66
C ALA A 84 7.24 16.06 -28.39
N LEU A 85 6.02 16.06 -27.83
CA LEU A 85 4.83 15.47 -28.44
C LEU A 85 4.40 16.21 -29.70
N ASN A 86 4.54 17.54 -29.74
CA ASN A 86 4.26 18.30 -30.95
C ASN A 86 5.28 17.98 -32.03
N ILE A 87 6.57 17.92 -31.68
CA ILE A 87 7.62 17.55 -32.63
C ILE A 87 7.40 16.13 -33.14
N SER A 88 7.11 15.15 -32.28
CA SER A 88 6.89 13.75 -32.69
C SER A 88 5.67 13.58 -33.59
N ARG A 89 4.66 14.47 -33.50
CA ARG A 89 3.56 14.55 -34.47
C ARG A 89 4.01 15.13 -35.80
N GLU A 90 4.82 16.19 -35.79
CA GLU A 90 5.33 16.83 -37.01
C GLU A 90 6.20 15.89 -37.86
N ILE A 91 6.94 14.99 -37.21
CA ILE A 91 7.79 13.98 -37.88
C ILE A 91 7.13 12.60 -37.99
N GLU A 92 5.86 12.49 -37.58
CA GLU A 92 5.08 11.24 -37.62
C GLU A 92 5.71 10.05 -36.88
N ASP A 93 6.48 10.32 -35.81
CA ASP A 93 7.06 9.28 -34.95
C ASP A 93 6.03 8.76 -33.94
N ASN A 94 5.25 7.78 -34.37
CA ASN A 94 4.20 7.19 -33.55
C ASN A 94 4.72 6.44 -32.32
N TYR A 95 5.98 5.97 -32.32
CA TYR A 95 6.57 5.31 -31.17
C TYR A 95 6.81 6.32 -30.03
N PHE A 96 7.44 7.47 -30.34
CA PHE A 96 7.66 8.52 -29.35
C PHE A 96 6.37 9.25 -28.97
N GLN A 97 5.44 9.45 -29.91
CA GLN A 97 4.10 9.92 -29.55
C GLN A 97 3.48 9.03 -28.47
N ASN A 98 3.52 7.70 -28.65
CA ASN A 98 2.97 6.76 -27.67
C ASN A 98 3.67 6.85 -26.31
N LEU A 99 5.00 6.76 -26.31
CA LEU A 99 5.81 6.84 -25.09
C LEU A 99 5.55 8.14 -24.31
N ILE A 100 5.51 9.28 -25.00
CA ILE A 100 5.29 10.58 -24.37
C ILE A 100 3.87 10.69 -23.82
N LEU A 101 2.86 10.18 -24.53
CA LEU A 101 1.47 10.14 -24.05
C LEU A 101 1.35 9.30 -22.77
N LEU A 102 2.00 8.13 -22.70
CA LEU A 102 2.03 7.31 -21.47
C LEU A 102 2.69 8.05 -20.30
N ARG A 103 3.81 8.75 -20.56
CA ARG A 103 4.49 9.56 -19.53
C ARG A 103 3.62 10.69 -19.01
N LEU A 104 2.99 11.45 -19.90
CA LEU A 104 2.03 12.50 -19.54
C LEU A 104 0.87 11.91 -18.73
N GLY A 105 0.25 10.83 -19.21
CA GLY A 105 -0.85 10.16 -18.51
C GLY A 105 -0.50 9.75 -17.09
N SER A 106 0.64 9.08 -16.93
CA SER A 106 1.17 8.68 -15.62
C SER A 106 1.43 9.88 -14.70
N LEU A 107 2.03 10.97 -15.21
CA LEU A 107 2.29 12.17 -14.41
C LEU A 107 1.01 12.84 -13.92
N PHE A 108 0.00 12.98 -14.76
CA PHE A 108 -1.29 13.54 -14.35
C PHE A 108 -1.99 12.66 -13.32
N ILE A 109 -1.98 11.34 -13.51
CA ILE A 109 -2.50 10.37 -12.52
C ILE A 109 -1.79 10.53 -11.17
N GLN A 110 -0.46 10.63 -11.17
CA GLN A 110 0.35 10.80 -9.95
C GLN A 110 0.08 12.12 -9.22
N GLN A 111 -0.25 13.19 -9.95
CA GLN A 111 -0.65 14.48 -9.40
C GLN A 111 -2.10 14.51 -8.91
N GLY A 112 -2.90 13.50 -9.24
CA GLY A 112 -4.31 13.38 -8.86
C GLY A 112 -5.30 13.90 -9.91
N ASP A 113 -4.82 14.35 -11.08
CA ASP A 113 -5.68 14.70 -12.22
C ASP A 113 -5.95 13.43 -13.04
N ILE A 114 -6.91 12.63 -12.55
CA ILE A 114 -7.22 11.32 -13.10
C ILE A 114 -7.88 11.44 -14.47
N GLU A 115 -8.71 12.46 -14.66
CA GLU A 115 -9.44 12.71 -15.90
C GLU A 115 -8.50 13.09 -17.04
N GLU A 116 -7.61 14.07 -16.84
CA GLU A 116 -6.63 14.45 -17.87
C GLU A 116 -5.65 13.29 -18.13
N GLY A 117 -5.20 12.61 -17.08
CA GLY A 117 -4.33 11.44 -17.18
C GLY A 117 -4.94 10.33 -18.03
N GLN A 118 -6.21 9.98 -17.79
CA GLN A 118 -6.92 8.96 -18.56
C GLN A 118 -7.00 9.30 -20.05
N LEU A 119 -7.27 10.57 -20.42
CA LEU A 119 -7.34 10.99 -21.82
C LEU A 119 -6.02 10.75 -22.57
N PHE A 120 -4.89 10.94 -21.89
CA PHE A 120 -3.57 10.64 -22.46
C PHE A 120 -3.36 9.13 -22.63
N ILE A 121 -3.72 8.32 -21.62
CA ILE A 121 -3.62 6.86 -21.68
C ILE A 121 -4.52 6.27 -22.78
N GLU A 122 -5.73 6.79 -22.97
CA GLU A 122 -6.63 6.36 -24.05
C GLU A 122 -6.03 6.61 -25.44
N LYS A 123 -5.44 7.80 -25.65
CA LYS A 123 -4.74 8.12 -26.90
C LYS A 123 -3.53 7.21 -27.13
N ALA A 124 -2.73 6.96 -26.09
CA ALA A 124 -1.62 6.02 -26.17
C ALA A 124 -2.10 4.59 -26.50
N SER A 125 -3.19 4.14 -25.87
CA SER A 125 -3.76 2.82 -26.14
C SER A 125 -4.20 2.66 -27.59
N LEU A 126 -4.86 3.67 -28.17
CA LEU A 126 -5.26 3.67 -29.59
C LEU A 126 -4.04 3.53 -30.52
N ILE A 127 -3.02 4.36 -30.34
CA ILE A 127 -1.78 4.28 -31.14
C ILE A 127 -1.11 2.91 -30.96
N SER A 128 -1.05 2.40 -29.72
CA SER A 128 -0.37 1.12 -29.46
C SER A 128 -1.08 -0.05 -30.13
N LYS A 129 -2.41 -0.01 -30.24
CA LYS A 129 -3.21 -1.01 -30.98
C LYS A 129 -3.02 -0.87 -32.48
N GLU A 130 -3.06 0.35 -33.02
CA GLU A 130 -2.92 0.61 -34.45
C GLU A 130 -1.56 0.14 -34.98
N TYR A 131 -0.49 0.43 -34.24
CA TYR A 131 0.89 0.13 -34.63
C TYR A 131 1.47 -1.15 -34.00
N ASN A 132 0.65 -1.91 -33.27
CA ASN A 132 1.05 -3.16 -32.58
C ASN A 132 2.24 -3.00 -31.61
N PHE A 133 2.30 -1.89 -30.88
CA PHE A 133 3.29 -1.66 -29.84
C PHE A 133 2.88 -2.38 -28.55
N LEU A 134 3.17 -3.68 -28.46
CA LEU A 134 2.75 -4.54 -27.34
C LEU A 134 3.17 -3.99 -25.97
N GLU A 135 4.42 -3.53 -25.83
CA GLU A 135 4.91 -2.98 -24.55
C GLU A 135 4.06 -1.79 -24.08
N PHE A 136 3.78 -0.84 -24.96
CA PHE A 136 2.97 0.33 -24.64
C PHE A 136 1.49 0.01 -24.44
N TYR A 137 0.99 -1.00 -25.16
CA TYR A 137 -0.37 -1.48 -24.97
C TYR A 137 -0.55 -2.06 -23.56
N VAL A 138 0.41 -2.86 -23.08
CA VAL A 138 0.40 -3.42 -21.72
C VAL A 138 0.56 -2.32 -20.66
N ASP A 139 1.42 -1.33 -20.89
CA ASP A 139 1.51 -0.15 -19.99
C ASP A 139 0.17 0.60 -19.92
N SER A 140 -0.54 0.74 -21.04
CA SER A 140 -1.87 1.37 -21.07
C SER A 140 -2.87 0.58 -20.22
N ILE A 141 -2.89 -0.76 -20.34
CA ILE A 141 -3.73 -1.64 -19.53
C ILE A 141 -3.43 -1.49 -18.04
N LEU A 142 -2.15 -1.45 -17.68
CA LEU A 142 -1.73 -1.27 -16.31
C LEU A 142 -2.20 0.07 -15.75
N HIS A 143 -2.08 1.17 -16.52
CA HIS A 143 -2.62 2.47 -16.11
C HIS A 143 -4.16 2.47 -16.00
N PHE A 144 -4.88 1.73 -16.84
CA PHE A 144 -6.33 1.54 -16.65
C PHE A 144 -6.64 0.79 -15.35
N ALA A 145 -5.84 -0.22 -14.98
CA ALA A 145 -5.95 -0.89 -13.69
C ALA A 145 -5.73 0.09 -12.52
N GLU A 146 -4.69 0.93 -12.60
CA GLU A 146 -4.39 1.97 -11.61
C GLU A 146 -5.53 2.99 -11.46
N ILE A 147 -6.06 3.49 -12.58
CA ILE A 147 -7.19 4.45 -12.58
C ILE A 147 -8.43 3.82 -11.94
N ASN A 148 -8.75 2.57 -12.28
CA ASN A 148 -9.89 1.87 -11.69
C ASN A 148 -9.67 1.57 -10.19
N PHE A 149 -8.43 1.27 -9.79
CA PHE A 149 -8.05 1.18 -8.39
C PHE A 149 -8.33 2.50 -7.67
N ILE A 150 -7.89 3.62 -8.25
CA ILE A 150 -8.05 4.95 -7.65
C ILE A 150 -9.54 5.34 -7.51
N ARG A 151 -10.35 4.95 -8.50
CA ARG A 151 -11.81 5.19 -8.50
C ARG A 151 -12.60 4.17 -7.68
N CYS A 152 -11.93 3.26 -6.95
CA CYS A 152 -12.54 2.20 -6.17
C CYS A 152 -13.43 1.23 -6.98
N LYS A 153 -13.21 1.10 -8.30
CA LYS A 153 -13.94 0.19 -9.19
C LYS A 153 -13.21 -1.16 -9.27
N ARG A 154 -13.27 -1.93 -8.18
CA ARG A 154 -12.43 -3.14 -8.02
C ARG A 154 -12.79 -4.29 -8.96
N ASP A 155 -14.05 -4.41 -9.35
CA ASP A 155 -14.56 -5.56 -10.12
C ASP A 155 -13.87 -5.70 -11.48
N CYS A 156 -13.50 -4.59 -12.13
CA CYS A 156 -12.90 -4.58 -13.46
C CYS A 156 -11.36 -4.70 -13.44
N ILE A 157 -10.72 -4.61 -12.27
CA ILE A 157 -9.25 -4.55 -12.20
C ILE A 157 -8.62 -5.92 -12.50
N LYS A 158 -9.28 -7.01 -12.07
CA LYS A 158 -8.75 -8.38 -12.23
C LYS A 158 -8.51 -8.73 -13.70
N ASP A 159 -9.43 -8.36 -14.59
CA ASP A 159 -9.30 -8.64 -16.03
C ASP A 159 -8.09 -7.92 -16.63
N PHE A 160 -7.90 -6.64 -16.28
CA PHE A 160 -6.72 -5.88 -16.71
C PHE A 160 -5.43 -6.51 -16.20
N LEU A 161 -5.37 -6.88 -14.92
CA LEU A 161 -4.17 -7.48 -14.34
C LEU A 161 -3.86 -8.87 -14.93
N CYS A 162 -4.89 -9.68 -15.23
CA CYS A 162 -4.72 -10.94 -15.94
C CYS A 162 -4.09 -10.73 -17.32
N GLU A 163 -4.55 -9.75 -18.09
CA GLU A 163 -3.96 -9.45 -19.40
C GLU A 163 -2.51 -8.96 -19.28
N VAL A 164 -2.19 -8.14 -18.27
CA VAL A 164 -0.80 -7.73 -18.00
C VAL A 164 0.07 -8.93 -17.61
N MET A 165 -0.46 -9.86 -16.81
CA MET A 165 0.28 -11.05 -16.38
C MET A 165 0.57 -12.04 -17.53
N ASP A 166 -0.25 -12.03 -18.58
CA ASP A 166 -0.06 -12.87 -19.78
C ASP A 166 1.01 -12.30 -20.74
N LYS A 167 1.06 -10.97 -20.89
CA LYS A 167 1.83 -10.31 -21.97
C LYS A 167 2.96 -9.40 -21.49
N GLY A 168 3.05 -9.14 -20.19
CA GLY A 168 3.89 -8.09 -19.63
C GLY A 168 5.36 -8.46 -19.50
N ASN A 169 6.22 -7.44 -19.59
CA ASN A 169 7.63 -7.53 -19.23
C ASN A 169 7.83 -7.47 -17.71
N ASP A 170 9.05 -7.70 -17.22
CA ASP A 170 9.32 -7.75 -15.77
C ASP A 170 8.95 -6.45 -15.01
N VAL A 171 9.05 -5.27 -15.65
CA VAL A 171 8.60 -4.00 -15.05
C VAL A 171 7.08 -4.02 -14.87
N GLN A 172 6.34 -4.40 -15.90
CA GLN A 172 4.89 -4.43 -15.90
C GLN A 172 4.35 -5.50 -14.95
N LEU A 173 4.97 -6.68 -14.93
CA LEU A 173 4.65 -7.76 -14.00
C LEU A 173 4.91 -7.34 -12.55
N ALA A 174 6.04 -6.71 -12.26
CA ALA A 174 6.34 -6.20 -10.91
C ALA A 174 5.22 -5.28 -10.40
N LYS A 175 4.75 -4.36 -11.24
CA LYS A 175 3.68 -3.42 -10.91
C LYS A 175 2.33 -4.12 -10.78
N ALA A 176 1.96 -4.99 -11.73
CA ALA A 176 0.70 -5.73 -11.70
C ALA A 176 0.58 -6.62 -10.45
N TYR A 177 1.65 -7.34 -10.11
CA TYR A 177 1.71 -8.13 -8.88
C TYR A 177 1.59 -7.25 -7.63
N ARG A 178 2.16 -6.03 -7.64
CA ARG A 178 1.97 -5.11 -6.52
C ARG A 178 0.52 -4.70 -6.35
N ILE A 179 -0.18 -4.38 -7.44
CA ILE A 179 -1.61 -4.04 -7.41
C ILE A 179 -2.43 -5.25 -6.90
N ASN A 180 -2.17 -6.45 -7.42
CA ASN A 180 -2.83 -7.69 -6.97
C ASN A 180 -2.63 -7.94 -5.47
N TYR A 181 -1.40 -7.77 -4.96
CA TYR A 181 -1.13 -7.91 -3.53
C TYR A 181 -2.00 -6.97 -2.69
N ILE A 182 -2.16 -5.71 -3.11
CA ILE A 182 -2.95 -4.73 -2.35
C ILE A 182 -4.46 -5.06 -2.42
N LEU A 183 -4.92 -5.56 -3.56
CA LEU A 183 -6.33 -5.95 -3.76
C LEU A 183 -6.71 -7.21 -2.98
N GLU A 184 -5.86 -8.24 -3.01
CA GLU A 184 -6.18 -9.58 -2.52
C GLU A 184 -5.55 -9.93 -1.17
N ALA A 185 -4.56 -9.14 -0.71
CA ALA A 185 -3.75 -9.41 0.48
C ALA A 185 -3.01 -10.76 0.46
N ASP A 186 -2.83 -11.36 -0.72
CA ASP A 186 -2.05 -12.59 -0.88
C ASP A 186 -0.55 -12.28 -0.97
N VAL A 187 0.19 -12.72 0.04
CA VAL A 187 1.65 -12.54 0.18
C VAL A 187 2.41 -13.06 -1.04
N LYS A 188 1.89 -14.08 -1.73
CA LYS A 188 2.50 -14.62 -2.94
C LYS A 188 2.72 -13.54 -4.01
N PHE A 189 1.76 -12.63 -4.21
CA PHE A 189 1.91 -11.55 -5.18
C PHE A 189 2.96 -10.53 -4.76
N ARG A 190 3.14 -10.31 -3.45
CA ARG A 190 4.23 -9.46 -2.96
C ARG A 190 5.60 -10.08 -3.28
N GLU A 191 5.75 -11.38 -3.07
CA GLU A 191 6.98 -12.11 -3.37
C GLU A 191 7.29 -12.08 -4.87
N LEU A 192 6.29 -12.36 -5.72
CA LEU A 192 6.43 -12.27 -7.17
C LEU A 192 6.81 -10.86 -7.65
N SER A 193 6.19 -9.83 -7.07
CA SER A 193 6.55 -8.43 -7.35
C SER A 193 8.02 -8.15 -7.01
N GLN A 194 8.47 -8.60 -5.83
CA GLN A 194 9.85 -8.41 -5.38
C GLN A 194 10.86 -9.18 -6.24
N GLU A 195 10.54 -10.41 -6.63
CA GLU A 195 11.36 -11.23 -7.53
C GLU A 195 11.61 -10.47 -8.85
N LYS A 196 10.55 -9.93 -9.45
CA LYS A 196 10.65 -9.13 -10.68
C LYS A 196 11.52 -7.89 -10.49
N ILE A 197 11.38 -7.16 -9.38
CA ILE A 197 12.17 -5.96 -9.09
C ILE A 197 13.66 -6.29 -8.91
N ILE A 198 14.00 -7.41 -8.27
CA ILE A 198 15.39 -7.81 -8.03
C ILE A 198 16.14 -8.06 -9.35
N ASN A 199 15.44 -8.58 -10.36
CA ASN A 199 15.99 -8.87 -11.68
C ASN A 199 16.14 -7.62 -12.58
N LEU A 200 15.58 -6.47 -12.18
CA LEU A 200 15.74 -5.22 -12.90
C LEU A 200 17.08 -4.55 -12.58
N HIS A 201 17.54 -3.70 -13.50
CA HIS A 201 18.75 -2.89 -13.33
C HIS A 201 18.50 -1.43 -13.75
N GLY A 202 19.46 -0.56 -13.40
CA GLY A 202 19.47 0.83 -13.84
C GLY A 202 18.21 1.62 -13.50
N SER A 203 17.76 2.44 -14.43
CA SER A 203 16.56 3.27 -14.32
C SER A 203 15.29 2.44 -14.18
N ARG A 204 15.21 1.27 -14.85
CA ARG A 204 14.04 0.38 -14.76
C ARG A 204 13.77 -0.08 -13.35
N LYS A 205 14.81 -0.50 -12.62
CA LYS A 205 14.69 -0.90 -11.21
C LYS A 205 14.25 0.28 -10.33
N ARG A 206 15.00 1.39 -10.39
CA ARG A 206 14.76 2.58 -9.56
C ARG A 206 13.33 3.10 -9.71
N ARG A 207 12.85 3.24 -10.95
CA ARG A 207 11.50 3.74 -11.25
C ARG A 207 10.40 2.77 -10.82
N THR A 208 10.67 1.46 -10.87
CA THR A 208 9.71 0.46 -10.39
C THR A 208 9.60 0.50 -8.86
N GLU A 209 10.71 0.69 -8.14
CA GLU A 209 10.72 0.87 -6.68
C GLU A 209 10.02 2.17 -6.25
N GLN A 210 10.26 3.28 -6.97
CA GLN A 210 9.54 4.54 -6.78
C GLN A 210 8.05 4.36 -7.02
N TYR A 211 7.67 3.67 -8.09
CA TYR A 211 6.27 3.33 -8.37
C TYR A 211 5.63 2.56 -7.22
N VAL A 212 6.28 1.50 -6.71
CA VAL A 212 5.74 0.70 -5.59
C VAL A 212 5.49 1.59 -4.37
N THR A 213 6.45 2.46 -4.05
CA THR A 213 6.35 3.41 -2.93
C THR A 213 5.19 4.40 -3.12
N TRP A 214 5.06 4.96 -4.33
CA TRP A 214 3.96 5.84 -4.68
C TRP A 214 2.61 5.13 -4.59
N PHE A 215 2.50 3.94 -5.21
CA PHE A 215 1.26 3.20 -5.26
C PHE A 215 0.80 2.73 -3.86
N ASP A 216 1.74 2.36 -2.99
CA ASP A 216 1.46 2.08 -1.58
C ASP A 216 0.90 3.30 -0.85
N THR A 217 1.46 4.49 -1.12
CA THR A 217 0.98 5.75 -0.56
C THR A 217 -0.43 6.07 -1.06
N VAL A 218 -0.71 5.84 -2.34
CA VAL A 218 -2.04 6.03 -2.93
C VAL A 218 -3.04 5.04 -2.32
N ALA A 219 -2.68 3.75 -2.27
CA ALA A 219 -3.50 2.71 -1.67
C ALA A 219 -3.82 3.02 -0.20
N PHE A 220 -2.84 3.50 0.56
CA PHE A 220 -3.03 3.97 1.93
C PHE A 220 -3.93 5.22 2.01
N LYS A 221 -3.87 6.17 1.07
CA LYS A 221 -4.76 7.34 1.11
C LYS A 221 -6.21 6.97 0.78
N ILE A 222 -6.41 6.13 -0.22
CA ILE A 222 -7.73 5.71 -0.71
C ILE A 222 -8.38 4.71 0.26
N SER A 223 -7.55 3.88 0.89
CA SER A 223 -7.94 3.03 1.99
C SER A 223 -6.87 3.10 3.09
N PRO A 224 -6.98 4.05 4.05
CA PRO A 224 -6.09 4.16 5.23
C PRO A 224 -6.02 2.88 6.06
N THR A 225 -6.93 1.96 5.73
CA THR A 225 -7.22 0.69 6.35
C THR A 225 -6.88 -0.51 5.45
N SER A 226 -5.99 -0.34 4.45
CA SER A 226 -5.70 -1.38 3.44
C SER A 226 -5.41 -2.74 4.06
N THR A 227 -6.39 -3.65 3.97
CA THR A 227 -6.35 -5.10 3.67
C THR A 227 -5.33 -6.04 4.35
N LEU A 228 -4.41 -5.55 5.18
CA LEU A 228 -3.33 -6.32 5.79
C LEU A 228 -3.62 -6.83 7.20
N ARG A 229 -4.71 -6.38 7.82
CA ARG A 229 -5.14 -6.87 9.13
C ARG A 229 -6.40 -7.71 8.94
N LYS A 230 -6.26 -9.03 9.03
CA LYS A 230 -7.39 -9.87 9.41
C LYS A 230 -7.72 -9.50 10.85
N TYR A 231 -8.96 -9.18 11.16
CA TYR A 231 -9.38 -8.90 12.52
C TYR A 231 -10.12 -10.11 13.06
N LEU A 232 -9.78 -10.55 14.25
CA LEU A 232 -10.58 -11.57 14.92
C LEU A 232 -11.73 -10.87 15.66
N VAL A 233 -12.96 -11.23 15.32
CA VAL A 233 -14.15 -10.81 16.06
C VAL A 233 -14.68 -11.99 16.87
N LYS A 234 -14.78 -11.81 18.17
CA LYS A 234 -15.39 -12.77 19.10
C LYS A 234 -16.66 -12.18 19.70
N MET A 235 -17.75 -12.91 19.59
CA MET A 235 -19.06 -12.61 20.18
C MET A 235 -19.53 -13.80 21.02
N HIS A 236 -20.66 -13.62 21.71
CA HIS A 236 -21.28 -14.67 22.53
C HIS A 236 -21.68 -15.94 21.77
N ASP A 237 -21.94 -15.82 20.48
CA ASP A 237 -22.55 -16.85 19.63
C ASP A 237 -21.61 -17.33 18.51
N ARG A 238 -20.55 -16.59 18.23
CA ARG A 238 -19.64 -16.88 17.10
C ARG A 238 -18.29 -16.21 17.24
N GLN A 239 -17.32 -16.75 16.51
CA GLN A 239 -16.01 -16.15 16.29
C GLN A 239 -15.67 -16.27 14.80
N TYR A 240 -15.19 -15.18 14.20
CA TYR A 240 -14.86 -15.14 12.77
C TYR A 240 -13.80 -14.09 12.47
N ASP A 241 -13.06 -14.29 11.37
CA ASP A 241 -12.20 -13.24 10.80
C ASP A 241 -13.08 -12.20 10.08
N ALA A 242 -12.89 -10.93 10.40
CA ALA A 242 -13.66 -9.82 9.87
C ALA A 242 -12.77 -8.86 9.06
N THR A 243 -13.39 -8.24 8.07
CA THR A 243 -12.82 -7.13 7.30
C THR A 243 -12.92 -5.82 8.08
N ILE A 244 -12.13 -4.81 7.71
CA ILE A 244 -12.21 -3.50 8.36
C ILE A 244 -13.61 -2.85 8.22
N ASP A 245 -14.29 -3.04 7.09
CA ASP A 245 -15.62 -2.48 6.88
C ASP A 245 -16.64 -3.07 7.85
N GLU A 246 -16.51 -4.36 8.17
CA GLU A 246 -17.31 -5.02 9.20
C GLU A 246 -16.96 -4.50 10.59
N ILE A 247 -15.67 -4.31 10.89
CA ILE A 247 -15.22 -3.69 12.15
C ILE A 247 -15.82 -2.28 12.31
N GLU A 248 -15.78 -1.44 11.28
CA GLU A 248 -16.36 -0.09 11.32
C GLU A 248 -17.89 -0.11 11.49
N ARG A 249 -18.58 -1.05 10.85
CA ARG A 249 -20.02 -1.26 11.09
C ARG A 249 -20.29 -1.68 12.54
N LEU A 250 -19.47 -2.55 13.11
CA LEU A 250 -19.57 -2.96 14.53
C LEU A 250 -19.30 -1.78 15.47
N ARG A 251 -18.29 -0.95 15.19
CA ARG A 251 -17.96 0.26 15.96
C ARG A 251 -19.10 1.26 16.00
N LYS A 252 -19.78 1.47 14.87
CA LYS A 252 -20.98 2.34 14.77
C LYS A 252 -22.17 1.78 15.55
N ARG A 253 -22.25 0.46 15.71
CA ARG A 253 -23.31 -0.26 16.41
C ARG A 253 -22.89 -0.77 17.79
N ARG A 254 -21.86 -0.18 18.41
CA ARG A 254 -21.32 -0.63 19.71
C ARG A 254 -22.35 -0.67 20.84
N GLU A 255 -23.41 0.15 20.76
CA GLU A 255 -24.50 0.22 21.73
C GLU A 255 -25.44 -1.01 21.69
N ASP A 256 -25.43 -1.76 20.58
CA ASP A 256 -26.18 -3.02 20.45
C ASP A 256 -25.66 -4.12 21.39
N PHE A 257 -24.41 -3.98 21.83
CA PHE A 257 -23.74 -4.89 22.76
C PHE A 257 -23.91 -4.41 24.21
N GLU A 258 -23.85 -5.34 25.15
CA GLU A 258 -23.85 -5.04 26.58
C GLU A 258 -22.47 -4.52 27.00
N ILE A 259 -21.42 -5.14 26.44
CA ILE A 259 -20.04 -4.67 26.51
C ILE A 259 -19.37 -4.82 25.15
N PHE A 260 -18.77 -3.74 24.68
CA PHE A 260 -18.05 -3.67 23.41
C PHE A 260 -16.59 -3.32 23.66
N ILE A 261 -15.67 -4.09 23.06
CA ILE A 261 -14.25 -4.05 23.35
C ILE A 261 -13.48 -4.08 22.04
N ASP A 262 -12.90 -2.95 21.70
CA ASP A 262 -12.00 -2.77 20.56
C ASP A 262 -10.56 -2.79 21.07
N GLY A 263 -9.94 -3.97 21.01
CA GLY A 263 -8.56 -4.18 21.40
C GLY A 263 -7.55 -3.39 20.55
N ILE A 264 -7.95 -2.95 19.35
CA ILE A 264 -7.08 -2.25 18.40
C ILE A 264 -7.02 -0.76 18.74
N ASN A 265 -8.19 -0.11 18.81
CA ASN A 265 -8.27 1.34 19.03
C ASN A 265 -8.23 1.72 20.50
N GLY A 266 -8.27 0.75 21.39
CA GLY A 266 -8.28 1.02 22.80
C GLY A 266 -9.64 1.54 23.30
N ILE A 267 -10.74 1.06 22.71
CA ILE A 267 -12.10 1.51 23.07
C ILE A 267 -12.79 0.39 23.82
N ILE A 268 -13.24 0.68 25.04
CA ILE A 268 -14.14 -0.19 25.80
C ILE A 268 -15.36 0.63 26.16
N SER A 269 -16.55 0.11 25.86
CA SER A 269 -17.80 0.73 26.25
C SER A 269 -18.73 -0.32 26.84
N GLU A 270 -19.34 0.01 27.97
CA GLU A 270 -20.39 -0.78 28.58
C GLU A 270 -21.70 0.01 28.47
N ARG A 271 -22.80 -0.68 28.18
CA ARG A 271 -24.07 -0.05 27.80
C ARG A 271 -24.58 0.99 28.80
N ILE A 272 -24.44 0.75 30.10
CA ILE A 272 -24.96 1.62 31.17
C ILE A 272 -23.90 2.64 31.58
N LYS A 273 -22.63 2.23 31.64
CA LYS A 273 -21.52 3.09 32.09
C LYS A 273 -20.93 3.99 31.01
N GLY A 274 -21.21 3.72 29.74
CA GLY A 274 -20.56 4.38 28.62
C GLY A 274 -19.10 3.95 28.46
N GLU A 275 -18.26 4.86 27.98
CA GLU A 275 -16.86 4.58 27.66
C GLU A 275 -15.98 4.41 28.93
N ILE A 276 -15.20 3.33 28.98
CA ILE A 276 -14.38 2.92 30.12
C ILE A 276 -12.90 3.13 29.81
N LYS A 277 -12.27 4.02 30.57
CA LYS A 277 -10.84 4.33 30.44
C LYS A 277 -9.97 3.34 31.24
N ILE A 278 -9.67 2.18 30.66
CA ILE A 278 -8.83 1.13 31.29
C ILE A 278 -7.45 0.96 30.65
N TYR A 279 -7.25 1.37 29.40
CA TYR A 279 -6.01 1.14 28.64
C TYR A 279 -4.75 1.76 29.25
N LYS A 280 -4.89 2.78 30.10
CA LYS A 280 -3.78 3.35 30.88
C LYS A 280 -3.30 2.45 32.03
N LYS A 281 -4.01 1.35 32.33
CA LYS A 281 -3.75 0.43 33.45
C LYS A 281 -3.42 -0.97 32.91
N LYS A 282 -2.17 -1.15 32.45
CA LYS A 282 -1.67 -2.36 31.77
C LYS A 282 -2.16 -3.69 32.39
N SER A 283 -1.99 -3.89 33.69
CA SER A 283 -2.40 -5.16 34.33
C SER A 283 -3.91 -5.41 34.30
N LEU A 284 -4.75 -4.37 34.32
CA LEU A 284 -6.20 -4.54 34.28
C LEU A 284 -6.71 -4.79 32.86
N SER A 285 -6.10 -4.16 31.85
CA SER A 285 -6.43 -4.43 30.44
C SER A 285 -6.02 -5.85 30.04
N GLU A 286 -4.82 -6.29 30.42
CA GLU A 286 -4.36 -7.67 30.18
C GLU A 286 -5.27 -8.70 30.87
N LEU A 287 -5.68 -8.42 32.11
CA LEU A 287 -6.61 -9.29 32.83
C LEU A 287 -7.97 -9.39 32.12
N LEU A 288 -8.52 -8.27 31.65
CA LEU A 288 -9.78 -8.26 30.91
C LEU A 288 -9.68 -9.04 29.60
N PHE A 289 -8.65 -8.78 28.79
CA PHE A 289 -8.45 -9.46 27.51
C PHE A 289 -8.20 -10.96 27.67
N PHE A 290 -7.44 -11.36 28.69
CA PHE A 290 -7.27 -12.77 29.04
C PHE A 290 -8.63 -13.43 29.28
N PHE A 291 -9.46 -12.84 30.14
CA PHE A 291 -10.78 -13.39 30.46
C PHE A 291 -11.73 -13.51 29.26
N ILE A 292 -11.71 -12.56 28.33
CA ILE A 292 -12.59 -12.59 27.15
C ILE A 292 -12.11 -13.61 26.11
N ARG A 293 -10.79 -13.67 25.87
CA ARG A 293 -10.18 -14.68 24.99
C ARG A 293 -10.52 -16.09 25.47
N HIS A 294 -10.57 -16.27 26.78
CA HIS A 294 -10.98 -17.51 27.45
C HIS A 294 -12.39 -17.47 28.05
N GLY A 295 -13.33 -16.76 27.40
CA GLY A 295 -14.73 -16.71 27.83
C GLY A 295 -15.31 -18.12 28.08
N GLY A 296 -16.05 -18.28 29.18
CA GLY A 296 -16.59 -19.57 29.63
C GLY A 296 -15.62 -20.45 30.43
N GLU A 297 -14.30 -20.21 30.37
CA GLU A 297 -13.31 -20.99 31.13
C GLU A 297 -13.07 -20.44 32.56
N PHE A 298 -12.74 -21.34 33.49
CA PHE A 298 -12.59 -21.02 34.91
C PHE A 298 -11.12 -21.00 35.35
N PHE A 299 -10.70 -19.88 35.95
CA PHE A 299 -9.32 -19.67 36.37
C PHE A 299 -9.17 -19.31 37.85
N SER A 300 -8.26 -20.00 38.53
CA SER A 300 -7.80 -19.69 39.88
C SER A 300 -6.76 -18.56 39.87
N PRO A 301 -6.53 -17.86 40.99
CA PRO A 301 -5.41 -16.94 41.14
C PRO A 301 -4.04 -17.51 40.72
N ARG A 302 -3.81 -18.81 41.00
CA ARG A 302 -2.59 -19.52 40.58
C ARG A 302 -2.44 -19.64 39.06
N GLU A 303 -3.54 -19.76 38.33
CA GLU A 303 -3.57 -19.85 36.85
C GLU A 303 -3.54 -18.45 36.21
N LEU A 304 -4.20 -17.47 36.82
CA LEU A 304 -4.27 -16.09 36.31
C LEU A 304 -2.94 -15.35 36.44
N PHE A 305 -2.26 -15.50 37.57
CA PHE A 305 -1.09 -14.66 37.88
C PHE A 305 0.04 -14.80 36.84
N PRO A 306 0.49 -16.02 36.48
CA PRO A 306 1.53 -16.18 35.47
C PRO A 306 1.09 -15.71 34.08
N SER A 307 -0.18 -15.91 33.73
CA SER A 307 -0.71 -15.56 32.42
C SER A 307 -0.77 -14.05 32.18
N VAL A 308 -1.14 -13.27 33.21
CA VAL A 308 -1.35 -11.83 33.12
C VAL A 308 -0.12 -11.02 33.54
N TRP A 309 0.58 -11.44 34.60
CA TRP A 309 1.75 -10.73 35.13
C TRP A 309 3.10 -11.29 34.67
N LYS A 310 3.11 -12.40 33.92
CA LYS A 310 4.32 -13.04 33.38
C LYS A 310 5.39 -13.34 34.45
N ALA A 311 4.94 -13.70 35.65
CA ALA A 311 5.79 -13.98 36.81
C ALA A 311 5.38 -15.28 37.51
N LYS A 312 6.31 -15.88 38.27
CA LYS A 312 6.01 -17.07 39.08
C LYS A 312 5.06 -16.70 40.21
N TYR A 313 4.02 -17.51 40.40
CA TYR A 313 3.02 -17.30 41.43
C TYR A 313 3.49 -17.79 42.81
N VAL A 314 3.38 -16.93 43.82
CA VAL A 314 3.60 -17.24 45.23
C VAL A 314 2.29 -16.99 45.99
N HIS A 315 1.64 -18.06 46.45
CA HIS A 315 0.27 -18.03 46.97
C HIS A 315 -0.01 -16.91 48.00
N ASN A 316 0.84 -16.76 49.02
CA ASN A 316 0.60 -15.80 50.11
C ASN A 316 0.89 -14.34 49.73
N VAL A 317 1.65 -14.11 48.66
CA VAL A 317 2.06 -12.76 48.22
C VAL A 317 1.16 -12.26 47.09
N ASP A 318 0.83 -13.15 46.15
CA ASP A 318 0.23 -12.76 44.87
C ASP A 318 -1.29 -12.95 44.81
N SER A 319 -1.86 -13.85 45.63
CA SER A 319 -3.31 -14.05 45.71
C SER A 319 -4.08 -12.75 46.03
N PRO A 320 -3.63 -11.89 46.99
CA PRO A 320 -4.23 -10.58 47.22
C PRO A 320 -4.18 -9.67 45.99
N THR A 321 -3.07 -9.67 45.24
CA THR A 321 -2.88 -8.86 44.03
C THR A 321 -3.90 -9.23 42.95
N VAL A 322 -4.12 -10.53 42.71
CA VAL A 322 -5.15 -11.00 41.77
C VAL A 322 -6.54 -10.55 42.22
N LYS A 323 -6.91 -10.81 43.48
CA LYS A 323 -8.23 -10.46 44.05
C LYS A 323 -8.49 -8.95 43.97
N MET A 324 -7.49 -8.14 44.32
CA MET A 324 -7.57 -6.68 44.22
C MET A 324 -7.72 -6.20 42.78
N SER A 325 -6.98 -6.81 41.84
CA SER A 325 -7.04 -6.45 40.42
C SER A 325 -8.41 -6.78 39.83
N ILE A 326 -8.98 -7.94 40.18
CA ILE A 326 -10.35 -8.33 39.82
C ILE A 326 -11.37 -7.35 40.41
N SER A 327 -11.23 -6.99 41.69
CA SER A 327 -12.12 -6.01 42.34
C SER A 327 -12.06 -4.64 41.64
N ARG A 328 -10.86 -4.16 41.31
CA ARG A 328 -10.65 -2.92 40.56
C ARG A 328 -11.22 -3.00 39.14
N LEU A 329 -11.06 -4.13 38.46
CA LEU A 329 -11.61 -4.36 37.13
C LEU A 329 -13.14 -4.34 37.17
N ARG A 330 -13.77 -5.04 38.13
CA ARG A 330 -15.22 -5.01 38.32
C ARG A 330 -15.77 -3.60 38.54
N LYS A 331 -15.09 -2.78 39.36
CA LYS A 331 -15.47 -1.37 39.55
C LYS A 331 -15.50 -0.58 38.25
N LEU A 332 -14.67 -0.94 37.27
CA LEU A 332 -14.64 -0.30 35.96
C LEU A 332 -15.74 -0.85 35.05
N ILE A 333 -15.79 -2.17 34.83
CA ILE A 333 -16.59 -2.77 33.76
C ILE A 333 -18.00 -3.19 34.17
N GLU A 334 -18.26 -3.44 35.46
CA GLU A 334 -19.56 -3.99 35.88
C GLU A 334 -20.57 -2.86 36.12
N PRO A 335 -21.83 -2.98 35.67
CA PRO A 335 -22.90 -2.07 36.07
C PRO A 335 -23.05 -2.02 37.60
N SER A 336 -22.93 -3.18 38.26
CA SER A 336 -22.91 -3.32 39.71
C SER A 336 -21.73 -4.18 40.16
N PRO A 337 -20.66 -3.60 40.74
CA PRO A 337 -19.48 -4.36 41.16
C PRO A 337 -19.75 -5.40 42.26
N SER A 338 -20.81 -5.22 43.05
CA SER A 338 -21.22 -6.17 44.10
C SER A 338 -22.04 -7.35 43.55
N ASN A 339 -22.67 -7.18 42.38
CA ASN A 339 -23.38 -8.24 41.67
C ASN A 339 -22.89 -8.31 40.20
N PRO A 340 -21.69 -8.88 39.98
CA PRO A 340 -21.03 -8.81 38.68
C PRO A 340 -21.79 -9.59 37.61
N LYS A 341 -22.02 -8.93 36.47
CA LYS A 341 -22.64 -9.50 35.27
C LYS A 341 -21.61 -10.18 34.38
N TYR A 342 -20.42 -9.62 34.23
CA TYR A 342 -19.43 -10.09 33.26
C TYR A 342 -18.38 -10.99 33.89
N LEU A 343 -17.71 -10.54 34.95
CA LEU A 343 -16.61 -11.24 35.59
C LEU A 343 -17.10 -11.91 36.88
N LYS A 344 -17.49 -13.18 36.79
CA LYS A 344 -18.16 -13.93 37.86
C LYS A 344 -17.21 -14.83 38.65
N LEU A 345 -17.73 -15.34 39.76
CA LEU A 345 -17.09 -16.37 40.59
C LEU A 345 -17.77 -17.72 40.31
N SER A 346 -16.99 -18.79 40.25
CA SER A 346 -17.53 -20.14 40.09
C SER A 346 -18.49 -20.50 41.25
N PRO A 347 -19.63 -21.15 40.96
CA PRO A 347 -20.58 -21.59 41.98
C PRO A 347 -20.03 -22.72 42.87
N ILE A 348 -19.04 -23.49 42.40
CA ILE A 348 -18.49 -24.66 43.11
C ILE A 348 -17.02 -24.41 43.49
N ARG A 349 -16.65 -24.70 44.74
CA ARG A 349 -15.23 -24.75 45.14
C ARG A 349 -14.59 -25.99 44.52
N TYR A 350 -13.77 -25.82 43.49
CA TYR A 350 -12.97 -26.91 42.94
C TYR A 350 -11.62 -26.92 43.65
N LYS A 351 -11.34 -27.96 44.45
CA LYS A 351 -10.08 -28.10 45.21
C LYS A 351 -9.74 -26.83 46.05
N GLU A 352 -10.67 -26.40 46.89
CA GLU A 352 -10.51 -25.36 47.93
C GLU A 352 -10.31 -23.90 47.50
N GLU A 353 -10.06 -23.59 46.22
CA GLU A 353 -9.93 -22.20 45.74
C GLU A 353 -11.08 -21.78 44.82
N ARG A 354 -11.63 -20.58 45.03
CA ARG A 354 -12.66 -20.02 44.13
C ARG A 354 -12.02 -19.58 42.82
N LYS A 355 -12.58 -20.05 41.70
CA LYS A 355 -12.19 -19.63 40.34
C LYS A 355 -13.04 -18.47 39.84
N TYR A 356 -12.48 -17.69 38.92
CA TYR A 356 -13.11 -16.58 38.22
C TYR A 356 -13.28 -16.93 36.74
N TYR A 357 -14.31 -16.38 36.12
CA TYR A 357 -14.55 -16.57 34.69
C TYR A 357 -15.27 -15.36 34.11
N PHE A 358 -15.15 -15.16 32.80
CA PHE A 358 -15.98 -14.23 32.05
C PHE A 358 -17.23 -14.97 31.55
N ASP A 359 -18.40 -14.44 31.87
CA ASP A 359 -19.67 -14.96 31.40
C ASP A 359 -19.87 -14.55 29.93
N ASP A 360 -19.63 -15.50 29.04
CA ASP A 360 -19.74 -15.35 27.59
C ASP A 360 -21.18 -15.44 27.08
N ASN A 361 -22.18 -15.69 27.95
CA ASN A 361 -23.60 -15.63 27.58
C ASN A 361 -24.13 -14.20 27.43
N CYS A 362 -23.37 -13.19 27.89
CA CYS A 362 -23.73 -11.79 27.71
C CYS A 362 -23.52 -11.37 26.24
N ARG A 363 -24.29 -10.40 25.72
CA ARG A 363 -24.10 -9.92 24.34
C ARG A 363 -22.85 -9.06 24.24
N PHE A 364 -21.66 -9.67 24.21
CA PHE A 364 -20.38 -8.99 24.06
C PHE A 364 -19.90 -8.99 22.61
N CYS A 365 -19.04 -8.03 22.30
CA CYS A 365 -18.23 -8.03 21.08
C CYS A 365 -16.79 -7.64 21.45
N PHE A 366 -15.85 -8.49 21.04
CA PHE A 366 -14.42 -8.27 21.20
C PHE A 366 -13.74 -8.32 19.84
N ILE A 367 -12.89 -7.33 19.59
CA ILE A 367 -12.17 -7.16 18.33
C ILE A 367 -10.67 -7.12 18.64
N GLU A 368 -9.89 -7.95 17.97
CA GLU A 368 -8.42 -7.91 18.02
C GLU A 368 -7.77 -8.16 16.66
N GLU A 369 -6.47 -7.92 16.56
CA GLU A 369 -5.70 -8.29 15.37
C GLU A 369 -5.55 -9.82 15.30
N SER A 370 -5.84 -10.39 14.13
CA SER A 370 -5.61 -11.81 13.87
C SER A 370 -4.11 -12.02 13.64
N PHE A 371 -3.48 -12.79 14.53
CA PHE A 371 -2.10 -13.26 14.36
C PHE A 371 -2.16 -14.63 13.68
N THR A 372 -2.29 -14.65 12.35
CA THR A 372 -2.03 -15.86 11.55
C THR A 372 -0.60 -15.85 11.05
#